data_AF-A0A2W6C5Z1-F1
#
_entry.id   AF-A0A2W6C5Z1-F1
#
_cell.length_a   1.000
_cell.length_b   1.000
_cell.length_c   1.000
_cell.angle_alpha   90.00
_cell.angle_beta   90.00
_cell.angle_gamma   90.00
#
_symmetry.space_group_name_H-M   'P 1'
#
loop_
_entity.id
_entity.type
_entity.pdbx_description
1 polymer ?
#
loop_
_entity_poly.entity_id
_entity_poly.type
_entity_poly.pdbx_seq_one_letter_code
_entity_poly.pdbx_strand_id
1 'polypeptide(L)'
;MSTTLRLREAALSAGRDLGRRRVAMALLVCLPLAFYVSTLNSAAAPGKLSFRVVAGALGMAWAIGSAAMFLLSGARRIDERLVLAGYSPWELLLGRVVLLLGFAAVLVAVFGTVILTTSDFREPALLLAALLAVGVAAIPLGLAIASVVPGDLEGTLVLIAVVGVQMSPNLPVWMPSGGAIKLAVSAWRGDGAILAPLIAIALWSGGLLGAAIFWWRRRLPGVRSPALCRAPAIGIPASPE
;
A
#
# COMPACT_ATOMS: atom_id res chain seq x y z
N MET A 1 -4.16 -7.84 -28.15
CA MET A 1 -3.73 -8.26 -26.79
C MET A 1 -4.78 -7.77 -25.81
N SER A 2 -5.45 -8.67 -25.07
CA SER A 2 -6.55 -8.28 -24.18
C SER A 2 -6.05 -7.46 -22.99
N THR A 3 -6.88 -6.52 -22.50
CA THR A 3 -6.59 -5.69 -21.32
C THR A 3 -6.21 -6.52 -20.09
N THR A 4 -6.80 -7.71 -19.95
CA THR A 4 -6.51 -8.66 -18.87
C THR A 4 -5.07 -9.19 -18.90
N LEU A 5 -4.52 -9.46 -20.09
CA LEU A 5 -3.12 -9.89 -20.25
C LEU A 5 -2.15 -8.78 -19.85
N ARG A 6 -2.41 -7.55 -20.29
CA ARG A 6 -1.60 -6.38 -19.93
C ARG A 6 -1.59 -6.11 -18.43
N LEU A 7 -2.75 -6.22 -17.78
CA LEU A 7 -2.87 -6.09 -16.32
C LEU A 7 -2.06 -7.16 -15.57
N ARG A 8 -2.14 -8.41 -16.03
CA ARG A 8 -1.40 -9.52 -15.43
C ARG A 8 0.11 -9.33 -15.58
N GLU A 9 0.57 -8.93 -16.75
CA GLU A 9 2.00 -8.69 -17.01
C GLU A 9 2.54 -7.53 -16.18
N ALA A 10 1.78 -6.44 -16.05
CA ALA A 10 2.10 -5.33 -15.16
C ALA A 10 2.18 -5.75 -13.69
N ALA A 11 1.24 -6.59 -13.23
CA ALA A 11 1.28 -7.13 -11.87
C ALA A 11 2.49 -8.05 -11.65
N LEU A 12 2.83 -8.89 -12.63
CA LEU A 12 3.98 -9.80 -12.55
C LEU A 12 5.32 -9.07 -12.57
N SER A 13 5.46 -8.01 -13.37
CA SER A 13 6.68 -7.21 -13.40
C SER A 13 6.90 -6.48 -12.07
N ALA A 14 5.83 -5.88 -11.52
CA ALA A 14 5.81 -5.30 -10.18
C ALA A 14 6.16 -6.34 -9.09
N GLY A 15 5.61 -7.55 -9.18
CA GLY A 15 5.88 -8.64 -8.25
C GLY A 15 7.35 -9.10 -8.28
N ARG A 16 7.98 -9.14 -9.46
CA ARG A 16 9.42 -9.45 -9.57
C ARG A 16 10.28 -8.38 -8.93
N ASP A 17 9.90 -7.11 -9.02
CA ASP A 17 10.67 -6.02 -8.40
C ASP A 17 10.64 -6.11 -6.87
N LEU A 18 9.45 -6.32 -6.28
CA LEU A 18 9.32 -6.62 -4.84
C LEU A 18 10.07 -7.90 -4.45
N GLY A 19 9.99 -8.92 -5.30
CA GLY A 19 10.68 -10.20 -5.12
C GLY A 19 12.20 -10.10 -5.22
N ARG A 20 12.78 -9.00 -5.71
CA ARG A 20 14.23 -8.71 -5.62
C ARG A 20 14.59 -8.07 -4.29
N ARG A 21 13.65 -7.37 -3.65
CA ARG A 21 13.80 -6.72 -2.33
C ARG A 21 13.35 -7.63 -1.17
N ARG A 22 13.67 -8.93 -1.24
CA ARG A 22 13.18 -9.95 -0.28
C ARG A 22 13.50 -9.61 1.17
N VAL A 23 14.69 -9.08 1.43
CA VAL A 23 15.12 -8.68 2.78
C VAL A 23 14.24 -7.55 3.30
N ALA A 24 13.96 -6.53 2.48
CA ALA A 24 13.08 -5.43 2.87
C ALA A 24 11.65 -5.94 3.13
N MET A 25 11.12 -6.80 2.27
CA MET A 25 9.78 -7.39 2.46
C MET A 25 9.72 -8.25 3.73
N ALA A 26 10.75 -9.06 3.99
CA ALA A 26 10.86 -9.84 5.21
C ALA A 26 10.89 -8.93 6.44
N LEU A 27 11.72 -7.87 6.44
CA LEU A 27 11.78 -6.91 7.55
C LEU A 27 10.44 -6.17 7.75
N LEU A 28 9.76 -5.77 6.67
CA LEU A 28 8.47 -5.09 6.73
C LEU A 28 7.38 -5.93 7.38
N VAL A 29 7.45 -7.26 7.26
CA VAL A 29 6.46 -8.18 7.84
C VAL A 29 6.91 -8.67 9.22
N CYS A 30 8.18 -9.06 9.36
CA CYS A 30 8.72 -9.60 10.60
C CYS A 30 8.80 -8.55 11.71
N LEU A 31 9.13 -7.29 11.39
CA LEU A 31 9.28 -6.24 12.42
C LEU A 31 7.95 -5.93 13.13
N PRO A 32 6.83 -5.66 12.42
CA PRO A 32 5.56 -5.44 13.09
C PRO A 32 5.00 -6.71 13.73
N LEU A 33 5.30 -7.89 13.18
CA LEU A 33 4.91 -9.15 13.80
C LEU A 33 5.67 -9.38 15.11
N ALA A 34 6.97 -9.13 15.15
CA ALA A 34 7.77 -9.18 16.37
C ALA A 34 7.28 -8.14 17.40
N PHE A 35 6.90 -6.94 16.95
CA PHE A 35 6.27 -5.95 17.81
C PHE A 35 4.92 -6.45 18.37
N TYR A 36 4.05 -7.03 17.54
CA TYR A 36 2.82 -7.64 18.03
C TYR A 36 3.09 -8.73 19.07
N VAL A 37 4.05 -9.62 18.79
CA VAL A 37 4.45 -10.70 19.71
C VAL A 37 4.99 -10.14 21.03
N SER A 38 5.72 -9.02 21.02
CA SER A 38 6.22 -8.41 22.26
C SER A 38 5.08 -7.86 23.14
N THR A 39 3.95 -7.46 22.53
CA THR A 39 2.76 -7.04 23.29
C THR A 39 2.05 -8.19 24.00
N LEU A 40 2.29 -9.45 23.62
CA LEU A 40 1.68 -10.63 24.25
C LEU A 40 2.09 -10.75 25.72
N ASN A 41 3.33 -10.41 26.06
CA ASN A 41 3.87 -10.51 27.42
C ASN A 41 3.40 -9.39 28.36
N SER A 42 2.72 -8.36 27.82
CA SER A 42 2.28 -7.19 28.59
C SER A 42 0.86 -7.33 29.18
N ALA A 43 0.28 -8.53 29.13
CA ALA A 43 -1.17 -8.78 29.06
C ALA A 43 -2.03 -8.68 30.34
N ALA A 44 -1.51 -8.24 31.49
CA ALA A 44 -2.26 -8.37 32.76
C ALA A 44 -3.13 -7.15 33.20
N ALA A 45 -3.43 -6.16 32.36
CA ALA A 45 -4.24 -5.00 32.78
C ALA A 45 -5.45 -4.69 31.87
N PRO A 46 -6.60 -4.26 32.43
CA PRO A 46 -7.77 -3.82 31.67
C PRO A 46 -7.42 -2.71 30.66
N GLY A 47 -7.89 -2.81 29.42
CA GLY A 47 -7.58 -1.85 28.33
C GLY A 47 -6.36 -2.19 27.47
N LYS A 48 -5.54 -3.19 27.84
CA LYS A 48 -4.39 -3.62 27.04
C LYS A 48 -4.74 -4.56 25.88
N LEU A 49 -5.91 -5.21 25.88
CA LEU A 49 -6.31 -6.09 24.77
C LEU A 49 -6.67 -5.29 23.51
N SER A 50 -7.31 -4.13 23.64
CA SER A 50 -7.50 -3.19 22.53
C SER A 50 -6.16 -2.73 21.93
N PHE A 51 -5.13 -2.55 22.77
CA PHE A 51 -3.80 -2.20 22.30
C PHE A 51 -3.17 -3.30 21.43
N ARG A 52 -3.35 -4.59 21.79
CA ARG A 52 -2.83 -5.72 20.98
C ARG A 52 -3.46 -5.75 19.59
N VAL A 53 -4.79 -5.62 19.51
CA VAL A 53 -5.52 -5.60 18.23
C VAL A 53 -5.10 -4.40 17.38
N VAL A 54 -5.01 -3.22 18.00
CA VAL A 54 -4.56 -1.98 17.34
C VAL A 54 -3.11 -2.13 16.85
N ALA A 55 -2.21 -2.69 17.66
CA ALA A 55 -0.82 -2.93 17.30
C ALA A 55 -0.68 -3.87 16.09
N GLY A 56 -1.44 -4.97 16.08
CA GLY A 56 -1.46 -5.92 14.95
C GLY A 56 -2.01 -5.28 13.67
N ALA A 57 -3.14 -4.58 13.77
CA ALA A 57 -3.75 -3.88 12.64
C ALA A 57 -2.83 -2.80 12.06
N LEU A 58 -2.22 -1.96 12.91
CA LEU A 58 -1.30 -0.92 12.45
C LEU A 58 0.02 -1.51 11.92
N GLY A 59 0.48 -2.63 12.47
CA GLY A 59 1.62 -3.36 11.93
C GLY A 59 1.37 -3.87 10.51
N MET A 60 0.16 -4.34 10.24
CA MET A 60 -0.26 -4.71 8.89
C MET A 60 -0.40 -3.49 7.98
N ALA A 61 -0.97 -2.38 8.48
CA ALA A 61 -1.06 -1.11 7.74
C ALA A 61 0.33 -0.60 7.32
N TRP A 62 1.30 -0.68 8.23
CA TRP A 62 2.70 -0.35 7.99
C TRP A 62 3.31 -1.20 6.87
N ALA A 63 3.17 -2.53 6.95
CA ALA A 63 3.74 -3.45 5.97
C ALA A 63 3.19 -3.20 4.56
N ILE A 64 1.86 -3.02 4.44
CA ILE A 64 1.18 -2.79 3.17
C ILE A 64 1.48 -1.40 2.62
N GLY A 65 1.41 -0.36 3.46
CA GLY A 65 1.71 1.01 3.07
C GLY A 65 3.16 1.15 2.60
N SER A 66 4.10 0.52 3.29
CA SER A 66 5.52 0.53 2.90
C SER A 66 5.75 -0.22 1.59
N ALA A 67 5.12 -1.40 1.42
CA ALA A 67 5.21 -2.15 0.17
C ALA A 67 4.65 -1.34 -1.01
N ALA A 68 3.50 -0.68 -0.83
CA ALA A 68 2.91 0.20 -1.84
C ALA A 68 3.82 1.39 -2.17
N MET A 69 4.44 1.99 -1.14
CA MET A 69 5.35 3.12 -1.30
C MET A 69 6.60 2.71 -2.08
N PHE A 70 7.31 1.65 -1.66
CA PHE A 70 8.51 1.17 -2.32
C PHE A 70 8.23 0.67 -3.74
N LEU A 71 7.06 0.05 -3.96
CA LEU A 71 6.65 -0.39 -5.28
C LEU A 71 6.51 0.78 -6.25
N LEU A 72 5.94 1.91 -5.81
CA LEU A 72 5.78 3.08 -6.66
C LEU A 72 7.09 3.85 -6.84
N SER A 73 7.89 4.03 -5.78
CA SER A 73 9.20 4.70 -5.86
C SER A 73 10.18 3.94 -6.78
N GLY A 74 10.25 2.62 -6.65
CA GLY A 74 11.15 1.77 -7.44
C GLY A 74 10.76 1.68 -8.92
N ALA A 75 9.47 1.78 -9.22
CA ALA A 75 8.97 1.57 -10.57
C ALA A 75 9.09 2.79 -11.50
N ARG A 76 9.39 3.99 -11.00
CA ARG A 76 9.37 5.23 -11.80
C ARG A 76 10.15 5.14 -13.12
N ARG A 77 11.40 4.67 -13.08
CA ARG A 77 12.26 4.54 -14.28
C ARG A 77 11.77 3.48 -15.27
N ILE A 78 11.13 2.43 -14.78
CA ILE A 78 10.60 1.34 -15.60
C ILE A 78 9.28 1.79 -16.25
N ASP A 79 8.45 2.52 -15.50
CA ASP A 79 7.18 3.06 -15.98
C ASP A 79 7.36 4.04 -17.12
N GLU A 80 8.34 4.94 -17.02
CA GLU A 80 8.67 5.85 -18.13
C GLU A 80 8.97 5.07 -19.41
N ARG A 81 9.75 3.99 -19.33
CA ARG A 81 10.08 3.14 -20.48
C ARG A 81 8.86 2.36 -21.00
N LEU A 82 8.01 1.85 -20.11
CA LEU A 82 6.80 1.10 -20.48
C LEU A 82 5.75 1.99 -21.13
N VAL A 83 5.60 3.23 -20.63
CA VAL A 83 4.71 4.23 -21.23
C VAL A 83 5.21 4.62 -22.62
N LEU A 84 6.52 4.80 -22.80
CA LEU A 84 7.13 5.01 -24.13
C LEU A 84 6.95 3.79 -25.06
N ALA A 85 6.86 2.58 -24.50
CA ALA A 85 6.57 1.34 -25.25
C ALA A 85 5.05 1.13 -25.54
N GLY A 86 4.19 2.09 -25.19
CA GLY A 86 2.75 2.05 -25.50
C GLY A 86 1.86 1.39 -24.44
N TYR A 87 2.34 1.17 -23.21
CA TYR A 87 1.49 0.81 -22.08
C TYR A 87 0.76 2.03 -21.53
N SER A 88 -0.52 1.88 -21.19
CA SER A 88 -1.24 2.95 -20.51
C SER A 88 -0.79 3.05 -19.05
N PRO A 89 -0.54 4.26 -18.51
CA PRO A 89 -0.25 4.44 -17.09
C PRO A 89 -1.32 3.80 -16.19
N TRP A 90 -2.58 3.82 -16.63
CA TRP A 90 -3.66 3.21 -15.87
C TRP A 90 -3.57 1.69 -15.76
N GLU A 91 -3.09 1.01 -16.80
CA GLU A 91 -2.88 -0.44 -16.78
C GLU A 91 -1.78 -0.80 -15.76
N LEU A 92 -0.72 0.02 -15.67
CA LEU A 92 0.37 -0.17 -14.72
C LEU A 92 -0.10 0.04 -13.28
N LEU A 93 -0.88 1.09 -13.01
CA LEU A 93 -1.42 1.34 -11.66
C LEU A 93 -2.39 0.24 -11.21
N LEU A 94 -3.31 -0.18 -12.08
CA LEU A 94 -4.24 -1.25 -11.77
C LEU A 94 -3.51 -2.56 -11.49
N GLY A 95 -2.48 -2.89 -12.28
CA GLY A 95 -1.63 -4.07 -12.03
C GLY A 95 -0.98 -4.03 -10.63
N ARG A 96 -0.51 -2.85 -10.19
CA ARG A 96 0.04 -2.65 -8.84
C ARG A 96 -1.01 -2.78 -7.75
N VAL A 97 -2.17 -2.17 -7.91
CA VAL A 97 -3.25 -2.25 -6.93
C VAL A 97 -3.69 -3.71 -6.77
N VAL A 98 -3.83 -4.46 -7.86
CA VAL A 98 -4.15 -5.89 -7.82
C VAL A 98 -3.07 -6.69 -7.08
N LEU A 99 -1.78 -6.44 -7.39
CA LEU A 99 -0.67 -7.09 -6.69
C LEU A 99 -0.70 -6.78 -5.18
N LEU A 100 -0.92 -5.52 -4.82
CA LEU A 100 -0.94 -5.06 -3.43
C LEU A 100 -2.17 -5.59 -2.68
N LEU A 101 -3.32 -5.76 -3.34
CA LEU A 101 -4.49 -6.43 -2.78
C LEU A 101 -4.21 -7.92 -2.52
N GLY A 102 -3.53 -8.60 -3.45
CA GLY A 102 -3.07 -9.98 -3.23
C GLY A 102 -2.09 -10.08 -2.05
N PHE A 103 -1.14 -9.14 -1.95
CA PHE A 103 -0.23 -9.06 -0.82
C PHE A 103 -0.97 -8.78 0.50
N ALA A 104 -1.94 -7.87 0.49
CA ALA A 104 -2.80 -7.59 1.63
C ALA A 104 -3.55 -8.85 2.08
N ALA A 105 -4.12 -9.63 1.17
CA ALA A 105 -4.80 -10.89 1.50
C ALA A 105 -3.86 -11.91 2.17
N VAL A 106 -2.61 -12.02 1.70
CA VAL A 106 -1.60 -12.86 2.37
C VAL A 106 -1.32 -12.35 3.78
N LEU A 107 -1.20 -11.04 3.98
CA LEU A 107 -0.98 -10.47 5.30
C LEU A 107 -2.20 -10.60 6.22
N VAL A 108 -3.43 -10.53 5.71
CA VAL A 108 -4.64 -10.87 6.47
C VAL A 108 -4.54 -12.30 6.99
N ALA A 109 -4.12 -13.25 6.16
CA ALA A 109 -3.97 -14.63 6.59
C ALA A 109 -2.88 -14.77 7.67
N VAL A 110 -1.72 -14.13 7.49
CA VAL A 110 -0.59 -14.20 8.45
C VAL A 110 -0.95 -13.52 9.78
N PHE A 111 -1.29 -12.23 9.74
CA PHE A 111 -1.63 -11.47 10.96
C PHE A 111 -2.91 -11.98 11.59
N GLY A 112 -3.93 -12.30 10.79
CA GLY A 112 -5.19 -12.86 11.28
C GLY A 112 -4.99 -14.16 12.02
N THR A 113 -4.20 -15.10 11.49
CA THR A 113 -3.87 -16.36 12.18
C THR A 113 -3.17 -16.11 13.51
N VAL A 114 -2.14 -15.24 13.52
CA VAL A 114 -1.40 -14.93 14.75
C VAL A 114 -2.29 -14.25 15.79
N ILE A 115 -3.16 -13.33 15.36
CA ILE A 115 -4.07 -12.62 16.27
C ILE A 115 -5.14 -13.57 16.82
N LEU A 116 -5.76 -14.40 15.98
CA LEU A 116 -6.81 -15.34 16.37
C LEU A 116 -6.30 -16.47 17.26
N THR A 117 -5.06 -16.90 17.09
CA THR A 117 -4.44 -17.95 17.92
C THR A 117 -3.97 -17.45 19.28
N THR A 118 -3.84 -16.12 19.45
CA THR A 118 -3.27 -15.53 20.69
C THR A 118 -4.28 -14.70 21.48
N SER A 119 -5.52 -14.55 21.00
CA SER A 119 -6.58 -13.76 21.64
C SER A 119 -7.96 -14.31 21.32
N ASP A 120 -8.86 -14.28 22.29
CA ASP A 120 -10.25 -14.70 22.10
C ASP A 120 -11.07 -13.58 21.44
N PHE A 121 -11.65 -13.88 20.28
CA PHE A 121 -12.55 -12.97 19.55
C PHE A 121 -13.95 -13.53 19.49
N ARG A 122 -14.93 -12.64 19.66
CA ARG A 122 -16.34 -12.97 19.56
C ARG A 122 -16.77 -13.17 18.10
N GLU A 123 -16.19 -12.40 17.19
CA GLU A 123 -16.49 -12.44 15.76
C GLU A 123 -15.20 -12.52 14.91
N PRO A 124 -14.64 -13.72 14.69
CA PRO A 124 -13.38 -13.88 13.94
C PRO A 124 -13.50 -13.44 12.48
N ALA A 125 -14.66 -13.62 11.85
CA ALA A 125 -14.91 -13.18 10.49
C ALA A 125 -14.87 -11.64 10.36
N LEU A 126 -15.41 -10.92 11.35
CA LEU A 126 -15.37 -9.46 11.37
C LEU A 126 -13.95 -8.93 11.57
N LEU A 127 -13.12 -9.63 12.35
CA LEU A 127 -11.70 -9.31 12.47
C LEU A 127 -10.98 -9.44 11.12
N LEU A 128 -11.19 -10.54 10.39
CA LEU A 128 -10.55 -10.73 9.08
C LEU A 128 -11.01 -9.67 8.07
N ALA A 129 -12.29 -9.30 8.10
CA ALA A 129 -12.83 -8.20 7.29
C ALA A 129 -12.20 -6.86 7.69
N ALA A 130 -11.98 -6.61 8.98
CA ALA A 130 -11.31 -5.41 9.48
C ALA A 130 -9.86 -5.34 9.01
N LEU A 131 -9.10 -6.44 9.11
CA LEU A 131 -7.72 -6.52 8.64
C LEU A 131 -7.65 -6.32 7.12
N LEU A 132 -8.59 -6.88 6.36
CA LEU A 132 -8.67 -6.64 4.92
C LEU A 132 -8.94 -5.15 4.63
N ALA A 133 -9.86 -4.52 5.37
CA ALA A 133 -10.13 -3.10 5.26
C ALA A 133 -8.91 -2.22 5.62
N VAL A 134 -8.11 -2.63 6.60
CA VAL A 134 -6.82 -2.00 6.91
C VAL A 134 -5.92 -2.04 5.68
N GLY A 135 -5.81 -3.21 5.04
CA GLY A 135 -5.02 -3.34 3.81
C GLY A 135 -5.50 -2.45 2.68
N VAL A 136 -6.82 -2.43 2.44
CA VAL A 136 -7.45 -1.57 1.42
C VAL A 136 -7.17 -0.08 1.67
N ALA A 137 -7.17 0.36 2.93
CA ALA A 137 -6.87 1.75 3.30
C ALA A 137 -5.37 2.09 3.25
N ALA A 138 -4.49 1.12 3.55
CA ALA A 138 -3.05 1.31 3.57
C ALA A 138 -2.42 1.43 2.18
N ILE A 139 -2.98 0.74 1.18
CA ILE A 139 -2.52 0.80 -0.22
C ILE A 139 -2.51 2.24 -0.75
N PRO A 140 -3.65 2.98 -0.78
CA PRO A 140 -3.67 4.33 -1.32
C PRO A 140 -2.87 5.31 -0.46
N LEU A 141 -2.74 5.08 0.85
CA LEU A 141 -1.84 5.86 1.71
C LEU A 141 -0.38 5.75 1.24
N GLY A 142 0.13 4.53 1.05
CA GLY A 142 1.50 4.31 0.57
C GLY A 142 1.74 4.86 -0.83
N LEU A 143 0.77 4.70 -1.73
CA LEU A 143 0.84 5.28 -3.08
C LEU A 143 0.82 6.81 -3.05
N ALA A 144 -0.01 7.42 -2.19
CA ALA A 144 -0.09 8.87 -2.04
C ALA A 144 1.24 9.43 -1.53
N ILE A 145 1.82 8.81 -0.49
CA ILE A 145 3.12 9.21 0.05
C ILE A 145 4.20 9.09 -1.04
N ALA A 146 4.28 7.96 -1.74
CA ALA A 146 5.25 7.79 -2.83
C ALA A 146 5.01 8.71 -4.03
N SER A 147 3.80 9.27 -4.21
CA SER A 147 3.53 10.24 -5.26
C SER A 147 3.93 11.67 -4.89
N VAL A 148 3.91 12.01 -3.59
CA VAL A 148 4.17 13.35 -3.09
C VAL A 148 5.63 13.49 -2.64
N VAL A 149 6.20 12.45 -2.06
CA VAL A 149 7.53 12.48 -1.46
C VAL A 149 8.56 11.95 -2.48
N PRO A 150 9.65 12.70 -2.75
CA PRO A 150 10.63 12.31 -3.74
C PRO A 150 11.59 11.22 -3.24
N GLY A 151 12.00 11.23 -1.97
CA GLY A 151 12.94 10.28 -1.38
C GLY A 151 12.29 9.11 -0.65
N ASP A 152 12.90 7.93 -0.77
CA ASP A 152 12.45 6.71 -0.08
C ASP A 152 12.54 6.86 1.45
N LEU A 153 13.57 7.54 1.95
CA LEU A 153 13.76 7.78 3.39
C LEU A 153 12.69 8.74 3.94
N GLU A 154 12.47 9.87 3.27
CA GLU A 154 11.45 10.85 3.63
C GLU A 154 10.05 10.23 3.62
N GLY A 155 9.75 9.42 2.61
CA GLY A 155 8.47 8.73 2.51
C GLY A 155 8.28 7.73 3.65
N THR A 156 9.34 7.00 3.99
CA THR A 156 9.34 6.10 5.14
C THR A 156 9.10 6.88 6.44
N LEU A 157 9.77 8.02 6.65
CA LEU A 157 9.56 8.87 7.83
C LEU A 157 8.12 9.38 7.94
N VAL A 158 7.53 9.82 6.83
CA VAL A 158 6.11 10.24 6.79
C VAL A 158 5.21 9.08 7.16
N LEU A 159 5.47 7.89 6.61
CA LEU A 159 4.67 6.70 6.92
C LEU A 159 4.80 6.31 8.39
N ILE A 160 6.00 6.35 8.98
CA ILE A 160 6.23 6.04 10.40
C ILE A 160 5.48 7.06 11.25
N ALA A 161 5.54 8.35 10.91
CA ALA A 161 4.83 9.39 11.63
C ALA A 161 3.31 9.16 11.59
N VAL A 162 2.75 8.88 10.40
CA VAL A 162 1.30 8.66 10.24
C VAL A 162 0.84 7.40 10.95
N VAL A 163 1.54 6.27 10.81
CA VAL A 163 1.19 5.01 11.50
C VAL A 163 1.41 5.14 13.00
N GLY A 164 2.50 5.79 13.42
CA GLY A 164 2.84 6.02 14.82
C GLY A 164 1.82 6.88 15.54
N VAL A 165 1.36 7.98 14.94
CA VAL A 165 0.28 8.82 15.50
C VAL A 165 -1.02 8.03 15.65
N GLN A 166 -1.28 7.06 14.78
CA GLN A 166 -2.47 6.22 14.87
C GLN A 166 -2.43 5.21 16.04
N MET A 167 -1.29 5.04 16.72
CA MET A 167 -1.22 4.31 18.00
C MET A 167 -1.84 5.06 19.17
N SER A 168 -2.26 6.31 18.96
CA SER A 168 -2.91 7.11 19.99
C SER A 168 -4.16 6.41 20.53
N PRO A 169 -4.37 6.37 21.87
CA PRO A 169 -5.54 5.75 22.47
C PRO A 169 -6.85 6.41 22.03
N ASN A 170 -6.81 7.69 21.63
CA ASN A 170 -7.95 8.44 21.13
C ASN A 170 -7.91 8.55 19.60
N LEU A 171 -7.72 7.43 18.92
CA LEU A 171 -7.68 7.37 17.45
C LEU A 171 -8.97 7.94 16.83
N PRO A 172 -8.90 9.09 16.16
CA PRO A 172 -10.08 9.62 15.50
C PRO A 172 -10.48 8.75 14.31
N VAL A 173 -11.80 8.68 14.03
CA VAL A 173 -12.30 7.89 12.89
C VAL A 173 -11.85 8.47 11.55
N TRP A 174 -11.49 9.76 11.53
CA TRP A 174 -11.02 10.46 10.35
C TRP A 174 -9.54 10.20 10.04
N MET A 175 -8.81 9.34 10.74
CA MET A 175 -7.47 8.96 10.28
C MET A 175 -7.53 7.92 9.15
N PRO A 176 -6.51 7.83 8.27
CA PRO A 176 -6.51 6.95 7.11
C PRO A 176 -6.88 5.49 7.42
N SER A 177 -6.36 4.91 8.51
CA SER A 177 -6.70 3.55 8.97
C SER A 177 -7.65 3.55 10.17
N GLY A 178 -8.11 4.73 10.62
CA GLY A 178 -8.91 4.91 11.84
C GLY A 178 -10.23 4.15 11.82
N GLY A 179 -10.95 4.19 10.70
CA GLY A 179 -12.15 3.38 10.49
C GLY A 179 -11.85 1.88 10.59
N ALA A 180 -10.85 1.38 9.87
CA ALA A 180 -10.53 -0.05 9.84
C ALA A 180 -10.04 -0.58 11.20
N ILE A 181 -9.27 0.21 11.94
CA ILE A 181 -8.82 -0.14 13.29
C ILE A 181 -10.00 -0.17 14.27
N LYS A 182 -10.95 0.78 14.17
CA LYS A 182 -12.17 0.73 14.98
C LYS A 182 -13.05 -0.47 14.66
N LEU A 183 -13.07 -0.91 13.39
CA LEU A 183 -13.73 -2.16 13.00
C LEU A 183 -13.05 -3.38 13.64
N ALA A 184 -11.72 -3.40 13.73
CA ALA A 184 -10.99 -4.49 14.38
C ALA A 184 -11.27 -4.53 15.90
N VAL A 185 -11.37 -3.36 16.54
CA VAL A 185 -11.74 -3.26 17.96
C VAL A 185 -13.20 -3.65 18.18
N SER A 186 -14.12 -3.32 17.27
CA SER A 186 -15.53 -3.74 17.39
C SER A 186 -15.70 -5.25 17.22
N ALA A 187 -14.90 -5.90 16.37
CA ALA A 187 -14.85 -7.36 16.25
C ALA A 187 -14.47 -8.07 17.56
N TRP A 188 -13.66 -7.40 18.37
CA TRP A 188 -13.32 -7.88 19.71
C TRP A 188 -14.45 -7.65 20.72
N ARG A 189 -15.03 -6.44 20.76
CA ARG A 189 -16.08 -6.08 21.74
C ARG A 189 -17.43 -6.71 21.46
N GLY A 190 -17.80 -6.89 20.19
CA GLY A 190 -19.13 -7.34 19.76
C GLY A 190 -20.18 -6.22 19.73
N ASP A 191 -19.75 -4.95 19.65
CA ASP A 191 -20.65 -3.78 19.75
C ASP A 191 -21.42 -3.46 18.45
N GLY A 192 -21.19 -4.18 17.35
CA GLY A 192 -21.96 -4.09 16.09
C GLY A 192 -21.88 -2.77 15.29
N ALA A 193 -21.15 -1.76 15.76
CA ALA A 193 -21.02 -0.46 15.10
C ALA A 193 -20.11 -0.52 13.86
N ILE A 194 -20.68 -0.91 12.71
CA ILE A 194 -19.93 -1.21 11.47
C ILE A 194 -20.02 -0.08 10.42
N LEU A 195 -21.17 0.61 10.33
CA LEU A 195 -21.44 1.58 9.25
C LEU A 195 -20.49 2.79 9.23
N ALA A 196 -20.33 3.49 10.37
CA ALA A 196 -19.48 4.68 10.43
C ALA A 196 -17.99 4.39 10.12
N PRO A 197 -17.39 3.30 10.63
CA PRO A 197 -16.07 2.82 10.20
C PRO A 197 -15.95 2.60 8.69
N LEU A 198 -16.92 1.92 8.07
CA LEU A 198 -16.89 1.61 6.63
C LEU A 198 -16.94 2.87 5.77
N ILE A 199 -17.79 3.83 6.12
CA ILE A 199 -17.87 5.12 5.42
C ILE A 199 -16.52 5.84 5.51
N ALA A 200 -15.91 5.88 6.70
CA ALA A 200 -14.60 6.52 6.88
C ALA A 200 -13.51 5.84 6.03
N ILE A 201 -13.48 4.50 5.98
CA ILE A 201 -12.56 3.74 5.12
C ILE A 201 -12.74 4.12 3.65
N ALA A 202 -13.99 4.14 3.17
CA ALA A 202 -14.31 4.44 1.78
C ALA A 202 -13.89 5.88 1.39
N LEU A 203 -14.22 6.86 2.24
CA LEU A 203 -13.87 8.27 2.01
C LEU A 203 -12.36 8.49 1.99
N TRP A 204 -11.62 7.91 2.94
CA TRP A 204 -10.16 8.06 2.99
C TRP A 204 -9.45 7.33 1.89
N SER A 205 -9.86 6.09 1.60
CA SER A 205 -9.25 5.30 0.53
C SER A 205 -9.46 5.97 -0.83
N GLY A 206 -10.68 6.48 -1.08
CA GLY A 206 -11.01 7.23 -2.28
C GLY A 206 -10.23 8.56 -2.38
N GLY A 207 -10.18 9.33 -1.30
CA GLY A 207 -9.47 10.61 -1.24
C GLY A 207 -7.96 10.46 -1.45
N LEU A 208 -7.33 9.50 -0.77
CA LEU A 208 -5.90 9.22 -0.92
C LEU A 208 -5.56 8.66 -2.29
N LEU A 209 -6.39 7.78 -2.85
CA LEU A 209 -6.19 7.27 -4.20
C LEU A 209 -6.32 8.39 -5.23
N GLY A 210 -7.33 9.26 -5.08
CA GLY A 210 -7.52 10.45 -5.91
C GLY A 210 -6.31 11.39 -5.84
N ALA A 211 -5.80 11.66 -4.64
CA ALA A 211 -4.59 12.45 -4.43
C ALA A 211 -3.36 11.80 -5.09
N ALA A 212 -3.17 10.48 -4.91
CA ALA A 212 -2.07 9.74 -5.52
C ALA A 212 -2.12 9.84 -7.05
N ILE A 213 -3.29 9.62 -7.65
CA ILE A 213 -3.53 9.75 -9.09
C ILE A 213 -3.24 11.17 -9.56
N PHE A 214 -3.74 12.17 -8.85
CA PHE A 214 -3.59 13.58 -9.20
C PHE A 214 -2.12 14.01 -9.22
N TRP A 215 -1.38 13.70 -8.16
CA TRP A 215 0.04 14.03 -8.06
C TRP A 215 0.90 13.23 -9.02
N TRP A 216 0.56 11.97 -9.24
CA TRP A 216 1.25 11.14 -10.22
C TRP A 216 1.08 11.68 -11.64
N ARG A 217 -0.14 12.08 -12.04
CA ARG A 217 -0.41 12.70 -13.34
C ARG A 217 0.36 14.01 -13.54
N ARG A 218 0.52 14.82 -12.50
CA ARG A 218 1.29 16.08 -12.56
C ARG A 218 2.80 15.87 -12.71
N ARG A 219 3.33 14.72 -12.28
CA ARG A 219 4.76 14.41 -12.34
C ARG A 219 5.20 13.71 -13.62
N LEU A 220 4.27 13.21 -14.45
CA LEU A 220 4.62 12.74 -15.78
C LEU A 220 4.99 13.98 -16.61
N PRO A 221 6.29 14.15 -16.99
CA PRO A 221 6.64 15.19 -17.95
C PRO A 221 5.77 14.97 -19.18
N GLY A 222 5.11 16.02 -19.65
CA GLY A 222 4.20 15.93 -20.77
C GLY A 222 4.86 15.14 -21.90
N VAL A 223 4.32 13.98 -22.23
CA VAL A 223 4.58 13.29 -23.49
C VAL A 223 3.91 14.14 -24.58
N ARG A 224 4.48 15.32 -24.81
CA ARG A 224 4.22 16.24 -25.89
C ARG A 224 5.58 16.60 -26.46
N SER A 225 6.07 15.73 -27.34
CA SER A 225 6.88 16.12 -28.50
C SER A 225 7.13 14.88 -29.36
N PRO A 226 6.38 14.68 -30.46
CA PRO A 226 6.87 13.86 -31.57
C PRO A 226 7.99 14.63 -32.28
N ALA A 227 9.14 14.78 -31.61
CA ALA A 227 10.35 15.37 -32.19
C ALA A 227 11.38 14.32 -32.61
N LEU A 228 10.96 13.06 -32.76
CA LEU A 228 11.79 11.98 -33.32
C LEU A 228 11.60 11.78 -34.84
N CYS A 229 10.83 12.64 -35.52
CA CYS A 229 10.76 12.71 -36.98
C CYS A 229 11.74 13.75 -37.57
N ARG A 230 12.91 13.93 -36.96
CA ARG A 230 14.10 14.47 -37.64
C ARG A 230 15.28 13.58 -37.33
N ALA A 231 15.37 12.47 -38.07
CA ALA A 231 16.68 11.92 -38.34
C ALA A 231 17.48 13.03 -39.06
N PRO A 232 18.68 13.41 -38.59
CA PRO A 232 19.58 14.18 -39.43
C PRO A 232 19.87 13.30 -40.65
N ALA A 233 19.57 13.81 -41.84
CA ALA A 233 20.05 13.21 -43.07
C ALA A 233 21.58 13.16 -42.93
N ILE A 234 22.11 11.97 -42.67
CA ILE A 234 23.54 11.70 -42.74
C ILE A 234 23.88 11.89 -44.21
N GLY A 235 24.37 13.09 -44.54
CA GLY A 235 24.95 13.39 -45.84
C GLY A 235 26.13 12.47 -46.04
N ILE A 236 25.95 11.48 -46.91
CA ILE A 236 27.04 10.72 -47.49
C ILE A 236 27.85 11.73 -48.32
N PRO A 237 29.12 12.02 -48.01
CA PRO A 237 29.94 12.85 -48.88
C PRO A 237 30.11 12.12 -50.21
N ALA A 238 29.71 12.76 -51.30
CA ALA A 238 30.07 12.32 -52.64
C ALA A 238 31.60 12.29 -52.74
N SER A 239 32.15 11.13 -53.09
CA SER A 239 33.56 10.95 -53.42
C SER A 239 33.92 11.86 -54.60
N PRO A 240 35.03 12.61 -54.53
CA PRO A 240 35.61 13.19 -55.72
C PRO A 240 36.36 12.10 -56.49
N GLU A 241 35.98 11.99 -57.77
CA GLU A 241 36.66 11.34 -58.92
C GLU A 241 36.65 9.81 -59.00
#